data_AF-A0A522ETJ4-F1
#
_entry.id   AF-A0A522ETJ4-F1
#
_cell.length_a   1.000
_cell.length_b   1.000
_cell.length_c   1.000
_cell.angle_alpha   90.00
_cell.angle_beta   90.00
_cell.angle_gamma   90.00
#
_symmetry.space_group_name_H-M   'P 1'
#
loop_
_entity.id
_entity.type
_entity.pdbx_description
1 polymer ?
#
loop_
_entity_poly.entity_id
_entity_poly.type
_entity_poly.pdbx_seq_one_letter_code
_entity_poly.pdbx_strand_id
1 'polypeptide(L)'
;MLENEAAPVAIPPAPVEAPHSSAPPSPGAREFLTELACRSASATLLGIFAYGAIRQWLAAPARITLVLLVVTACVTVGLSLFSKVPAKRDWTPMAFVCSVGGTYYFLAVQLAPGVHLVPEWAGATLQVLGLAWQLFAKASLRRAFGILPANRGVVSSGPYRFMRHPMYLGYFMTDIGFLLVNFDVRNCIVYGAQFALQAGRIWREERLLSDDEQYRAYRQQVRYRVLPGLF
;
A
#
# COMPACT_ATOMS: atom_id res chain seq x y z
N MET A 1 -74.19 -46.42 0.91
CA MET A 1 -73.71 -45.04 1.12
C MET A 1 -72.87 -45.04 2.38
N LEU A 2 -71.59 -45.41 2.27
CA LEU A 2 -70.54 -45.16 3.25
C LEU A 2 -69.22 -45.11 2.46
N GLU A 3 -68.70 -43.91 2.29
CA GLU A 3 -67.44 -43.60 1.62
C GLU A 3 -66.25 -44.17 2.41
N ASN A 4 -65.34 -44.85 1.70
CA ASN A 4 -64.07 -45.32 2.23
C ASN A 4 -63.04 -44.21 2.02
N GLU A 5 -62.88 -43.32 3.01
CA GLU A 5 -61.82 -42.31 3.03
C GLU A 5 -60.47 -42.99 3.33
N ALA A 6 -59.67 -43.19 2.29
CA ALA A 6 -58.27 -43.54 2.44
C ALA A 6 -57.47 -42.32 2.92
N ALA A 7 -56.90 -42.39 4.12
CA ALA A 7 -56.02 -41.35 4.67
C ALA A 7 -54.77 -41.15 3.78
N PRO A 8 -54.31 -39.91 3.55
CA PRO A 8 -53.17 -39.64 2.69
C PRO A 8 -51.85 -40.08 3.37
N VAL A 9 -51.05 -40.86 2.65
CA VAL A 9 -49.70 -41.26 3.04
C VAL A 9 -48.80 -40.02 3.03
N ALA A 10 -48.32 -39.62 4.22
CA ALA A 10 -47.39 -38.51 4.37
C ALA A 10 -46.00 -38.89 3.83
N ILE A 11 -45.55 -38.21 2.77
CA ILE A 11 -44.20 -38.34 2.21
C ILE A 11 -43.26 -37.50 3.09
N PRO A 12 -42.17 -38.06 3.65
CA PRO A 12 -41.21 -37.27 4.43
C PRO A 12 -40.49 -36.25 3.52
N PRO A 13 -40.17 -35.04 4.03
CA PRO A 13 -39.46 -34.04 3.26
C PRO A 13 -38.07 -34.54 2.86
N ALA A 14 -37.67 -34.26 1.61
CA ALA A 14 -36.36 -34.61 1.10
C ALA A 14 -35.24 -33.99 1.97
N PRO A 15 -34.09 -34.67 2.13
CA PRO A 15 -32.97 -34.11 2.87
C PRO A 15 -32.51 -32.82 2.19
N VAL A 16 -32.44 -31.73 2.95
CA VAL A 16 -31.83 -30.48 2.50
C VAL A 16 -30.34 -30.74 2.34
N GLU A 17 -29.87 -30.88 1.10
CA GLU A 17 -28.44 -30.95 0.78
C GLU A 17 -27.75 -29.69 1.33
N ALA A 18 -26.88 -29.88 2.32
CA ALA A 18 -26.05 -28.80 2.83
C ALA A 18 -25.18 -28.25 1.70
N PRO A 19 -25.05 -26.91 1.56
CA PRO A 19 -24.21 -26.33 0.52
C PRO A 19 -22.79 -26.87 0.66
N HIS A 20 -22.30 -27.50 -0.40
CA HIS A 20 -20.93 -27.98 -0.52
C HIS A 20 -19.96 -26.84 -0.16
N SER A 21 -19.38 -26.91 1.03
CA SER A 21 -18.24 -26.08 1.43
C SER A 21 -17.04 -26.52 0.60
N SER A 22 -16.92 -25.97 -0.61
CA SER A 22 -15.69 -26.07 -1.39
C SER A 22 -14.60 -25.28 -0.67
N ALA A 23 -13.71 -26.00 0.03
CA ALA A 23 -12.47 -25.42 0.51
C ALA A 23 -11.75 -24.77 -0.70
N PRO A 24 -11.20 -23.55 -0.54
CA PRO A 24 -10.50 -22.90 -1.65
C PRO A 24 -9.35 -23.80 -2.13
N PRO A 25 -9.12 -23.93 -3.44
CA PRO A 25 -8.05 -24.75 -3.97
C PRO A 25 -6.71 -24.29 -3.38
N SER A 26 -5.88 -25.24 -2.94
CA SER A 26 -4.51 -24.95 -2.51
C SER A 26 -3.75 -24.27 -3.65
N PRO A 27 -3.02 -23.17 -3.39
CA PRO A 27 -2.28 -22.47 -4.45
C PRO A 27 -1.34 -23.42 -5.17
N GLY A 28 -1.35 -23.38 -6.49
CA GLY A 28 -0.53 -24.29 -7.30
C GLY A 28 0.96 -24.06 -7.06
N ALA A 29 1.78 -25.10 -7.16
CA ALA A 29 3.25 -24.99 -6.93
C ALA A 29 3.91 -23.86 -7.74
N ARG A 30 3.40 -23.56 -8.95
CA ARG A 30 3.87 -22.45 -9.81
C ARG A 30 3.55 -21.07 -9.22
N GLU A 31 2.40 -20.90 -8.58
CA GLU A 31 1.99 -19.65 -7.94
C GLU A 31 2.85 -19.39 -6.70
N PHE A 32 3.05 -20.43 -5.88
CA PHE A 32 3.95 -20.37 -4.72
C PHE A 32 5.39 -20.01 -5.14
N LEU A 33 5.93 -20.66 -6.17
CA LEU A 33 7.27 -20.36 -6.69
C LEU A 33 7.38 -18.93 -7.22
N THR A 34 6.37 -18.45 -7.93
CA THR A 34 6.34 -17.07 -8.46
C THR A 34 6.30 -16.04 -7.32
N GLU A 35 5.48 -16.29 -6.30
CA GLU A 35 5.39 -15.43 -5.13
C GLU A 35 6.71 -15.40 -4.34
N LEU A 36 7.31 -16.57 -4.11
CA LEU A 36 8.61 -16.68 -3.46
C LEU A 36 9.69 -15.92 -4.24
N ALA A 37 9.74 -16.10 -5.57
CA ALA A 37 10.69 -15.39 -6.43
C ALA A 37 10.51 -13.86 -6.35
N CYS A 38 9.28 -13.35 -6.42
CA CYS A 38 9.00 -11.92 -6.28
C CYS A 38 9.42 -11.37 -4.92
N ARG A 39 9.10 -12.08 -3.83
CA ARG A 39 9.46 -11.65 -2.46
C ARG A 39 10.98 -11.65 -2.27
N SER A 40 11.67 -12.70 -2.72
CA SER A 40 13.13 -12.78 -2.67
C SER A 40 13.79 -11.67 -3.48
N ALA A 41 13.32 -11.40 -4.71
CA ALA A 41 13.83 -10.30 -5.51
C ALA A 41 13.65 -8.94 -4.81
N SER A 42 12.49 -8.70 -4.22
CA SER A 42 12.19 -7.46 -3.48
C SER A 42 13.15 -7.29 -2.28
N ALA A 43 13.36 -8.37 -1.52
CA ALA A 43 14.25 -8.38 -0.37
C ALA A 43 15.71 -8.13 -0.79
N THR A 44 16.17 -8.74 -1.88
CA THR A 44 17.50 -8.53 -2.44
C THR A 44 17.70 -7.08 -2.88
N LEU A 45 16.75 -6.49 -3.61
CA LEU A 45 16.82 -5.10 -4.05
C LEU A 45 16.86 -4.13 -2.87
N LEU A 46 16.03 -4.36 -1.85
CA LEU A 46 16.05 -3.58 -0.62
C LEU A 46 17.40 -3.72 0.11
N GLY A 47 17.95 -4.94 0.15
CA GLY A 47 19.27 -5.21 0.75
C GLY A 47 20.41 -4.49 0.04
N ILE A 48 20.43 -4.48 -1.29
CA ILE A 48 21.41 -3.75 -2.11
C ILE A 48 21.33 -2.25 -1.83
N PHE A 49 20.11 -1.70 -1.82
CA PHE A 49 19.88 -0.29 -1.50
C PHE A 49 20.35 0.06 -0.08
N ALA A 50 19.94 -0.73 0.91
CA ALA A 50 20.31 -0.53 2.30
C ALA A 50 21.83 -0.59 2.48
N TYR A 51 22.50 -1.55 1.83
CA TYR A 51 23.96 -1.65 1.85
C TYR A 51 24.62 -0.38 1.28
N GLY A 52 24.18 0.10 0.11
CA GLY A 52 24.70 1.32 -0.49
C GLY A 52 24.51 2.56 0.38
N ALA A 53 23.33 2.70 0.99
CA ALA A 53 23.00 3.81 1.88
C ALA A 53 23.81 3.75 3.19
N ILE A 54 23.95 2.57 3.79
CA ILE A 54 24.76 2.37 5.01
C ILE A 54 26.24 2.65 4.70
N ARG A 55 26.77 2.22 3.55
CA ARG A 55 28.15 2.53 3.15
C ARG A 55 28.40 4.05 3.05
N GLN A 56 27.44 4.80 2.51
CA GLN A 56 27.52 6.27 2.47
C GLN A 56 27.40 6.90 3.86
N TRP A 57 26.53 6.37 4.71
CA TRP A 57 26.42 6.83 6.08
C TRP A 57 27.67 6.52 6.92
N LEU A 58 28.30 5.35 6.76
CA LEU A 58 29.57 5.04 7.41
C LEU A 58 30.69 5.98 6.98
N ALA A 59 30.66 6.47 5.74
CA ALA A 59 31.61 7.49 5.27
C ALA A 59 31.32 8.89 5.83
N ALA A 60 30.05 9.21 6.12
CA ALA A 60 29.62 10.49 6.68
C ALA A 60 28.47 10.30 7.70
N PRO A 61 28.77 9.95 8.96
CA PRO A 61 27.76 9.56 9.96
C PRO A 61 26.76 10.67 10.33
N ALA A 62 27.11 11.92 10.03
CA ALA A 62 26.21 13.06 10.19
C ALA A 62 24.96 12.98 9.29
N ARG A 63 24.96 12.16 8.23
CA ARG A 63 23.85 12.02 7.27
C ARG A 63 22.74 11.09 7.77
N ILE A 64 22.12 11.44 8.89
CA ILE A 64 21.08 10.65 9.57
C ILE A 64 19.88 10.38 8.65
N THR A 65 19.59 11.28 7.70
CA THR A 65 18.49 11.13 6.72
C THR A 65 18.63 9.91 5.81
N LEU A 66 19.85 9.42 5.56
CA LEU A 66 20.08 8.17 4.82
C LEU A 66 19.61 6.95 5.60
N VAL A 67 19.89 6.91 6.91
CA VAL A 67 19.45 5.81 7.79
C VAL A 67 17.93 5.82 7.89
N LEU A 68 17.33 6.98 8.07
CA LEU A 68 15.87 7.15 8.12
C LEU A 68 15.20 6.76 6.78
N LEU A 69 15.85 7.04 5.65
CA LEU A 69 15.38 6.59 4.34
C LEU A 69 15.37 5.06 4.24
N VAL A 70 16.45 4.38 4.69
CA VAL A 70 16.50 2.91 4.75
C VAL A 70 15.42 2.35 5.68
N VAL A 71 15.25 2.91 6.87
CA VAL A 71 14.20 2.50 7.81
C VAL A 71 12.82 2.63 7.17
N THR A 72 12.54 3.75 6.51
CA THR A 72 11.26 3.99 5.82
C THR A 72 11.04 3.01 4.67
N ALA A 73 12.08 2.72 3.88
CA ALA A 73 12.04 1.74 2.82
C ALA A 73 11.76 0.33 3.38
N CYS A 74 12.41 -0.06 4.48
CA CYS A 74 12.17 -1.32 5.17
C CYS A 74 10.74 -1.41 5.70
N VAL A 75 10.19 -0.35 6.30
CA VAL A 75 8.79 -0.33 6.77
C VAL A 75 7.82 -0.43 5.58
N THR A 76 8.09 0.24 4.48
CA THR A 76 7.19 0.29 3.32
C THR A 76 7.22 -1.02 2.53
N VAL A 77 8.41 -1.47 2.14
CA VAL A 77 8.60 -2.71 1.37
C VAL A 77 8.41 -3.94 2.26
N GLY A 78 8.92 -3.92 3.49
CA GLY A 78 8.77 -5.03 4.43
C GLY A 78 7.30 -5.35 4.71
N LEU A 79 6.48 -4.34 5.03
CA LEU A 79 5.04 -4.55 5.17
C LEU A 79 4.40 -5.02 3.85
N SER A 80 4.94 -4.58 2.71
CA SER A 80 4.46 -5.04 1.41
C SER A 80 4.75 -6.52 1.15
N LEU A 81 5.88 -7.05 1.64
CA LEU A 81 6.28 -8.45 1.49
C LEU A 81 5.38 -9.41 2.27
N PHE A 82 4.81 -8.96 3.38
CA PHE A 82 3.95 -9.77 4.26
C PHE A 82 2.45 -9.60 3.97
N SER A 83 2.09 -8.68 3.09
CA SER A 83 0.69 -8.40 2.79
C SER A 83 0.10 -9.40 1.79
N LYS A 84 -1.17 -9.77 1.98
CA LYS A 84 -1.86 -10.79 1.18
C LYS A 84 -1.94 -10.40 -0.31
N VAL A 85 -1.61 -11.36 -1.18
CA VAL A 85 -1.75 -11.29 -2.64
C VAL A 85 -3.21 -11.04 -3.01
N PRO A 86 -3.48 -10.22 -4.03
CA PRO A 86 -4.85 -9.91 -4.42
C PRO A 86 -5.54 -11.05 -5.11
N ALA A 87 -6.84 -11.18 -4.81
CA ALA A 87 -7.75 -12.01 -5.59
C ALA A 87 -8.00 -11.48 -7.02
N LYS A 88 -7.82 -10.17 -7.27
CA LYS A 88 -7.93 -9.56 -8.61
C LYS A 88 -6.71 -8.68 -8.90
N ARG A 89 -5.93 -9.07 -9.90
CA ARG A 89 -4.72 -8.35 -10.34
C ARG A 89 -5.04 -7.58 -11.61
N ASP A 90 -4.96 -6.26 -11.52
CA ASP A 90 -5.07 -5.39 -12.68
C ASP A 90 -3.75 -5.46 -13.46
N TRP A 91 -3.78 -6.13 -14.60
CA TRP A 91 -2.60 -6.40 -15.44
C TRP A 91 -2.32 -5.31 -16.47
N THR A 92 -3.04 -4.19 -16.44
CA THR A 92 -2.77 -3.10 -17.39
C THR A 92 -1.31 -2.63 -17.23
N PRO A 93 -0.59 -2.33 -18.34
CA PRO A 93 0.82 -1.91 -18.28
C PRO A 93 1.04 -0.72 -17.35
N MET A 94 0.10 0.22 -17.33
CA MET A 94 0.13 1.36 -16.41
C MET A 94 0.01 0.95 -14.93
N ALA A 95 -0.76 -0.09 -14.58
CA ALA A 95 -0.87 -0.56 -13.20
C ALA A 95 0.45 -1.19 -12.75
N PHE A 96 1.08 -1.92 -13.66
CA PHE A 96 2.39 -2.51 -13.43
C PHE A 96 3.46 -1.43 -13.20
N VAL A 97 3.56 -0.44 -14.10
CA VAL A 97 4.51 0.67 -13.98
C VAL A 97 4.26 1.48 -12.70
N CYS A 98 3.02 1.83 -12.39
CA CYS A 98 2.70 2.55 -11.16
C CYS A 98 3.04 1.76 -9.90
N SER A 99 2.83 0.43 -9.91
CA SER A 99 3.10 -0.42 -8.75
C SER A 99 4.60 -0.68 -8.58
N VAL A 100 5.31 -1.03 -9.65
CA VAL A 100 6.76 -1.31 -9.62
C VAL A 100 7.54 -0.01 -9.44
N GLY A 101 7.32 0.98 -10.30
CA GLY A 101 7.97 2.29 -10.20
C GLY A 101 7.69 2.96 -8.85
N GLY A 102 6.42 2.90 -8.41
CA GLY A 102 5.98 3.42 -7.12
C GLY A 102 6.66 2.76 -5.90
N THR A 103 7.02 1.48 -6.02
CA THR A 103 7.57 0.71 -4.89
C THR A 103 9.09 0.73 -4.90
N TYR A 104 9.74 0.73 -6.07
CA TYR A 104 11.18 0.60 -6.24
C TYR A 104 11.90 1.90 -6.65
N TYR A 105 11.21 3.05 -6.60
CA TYR A 105 11.82 4.35 -6.91
C TYR A 105 13.11 4.63 -6.10
N PHE A 106 13.21 4.08 -4.88
CA PHE A 106 14.38 4.22 -4.02
C PHE A 106 15.68 3.72 -4.67
N LEU A 107 15.62 2.76 -5.61
CA LEU A 107 16.79 2.29 -6.35
C LEU A 107 17.37 3.35 -7.30
N ALA A 108 16.53 4.29 -7.74
CA ALA A 108 16.94 5.36 -8.64
C ALA A 108 17.46 6.59 -7.89
N VAL A 109 17.31 6.65 -6.56
CA VAL A 109 17.74 7.78 -5.71
C VAL A 109 19.27 7.86 -5.66
N GLN A 110 19.80 9.07 -5.82
CA GLN A 110 21.21 9.36 -5.66
C GLN A 110 21.56 9.44 -4.17
N LEU A 111 22.44 8.54 -3.72
CA LEU A 111 22.91 8.46 -2.33
C LEU A 111 24.20 9.27 -2.07
N ALA A 112 24.83 9.76 -3.14
CA ALA A 112 25.99 10.65 -3.04
C ALA A 112 25.61 11.95 -2.29
N PRO A 113 26.58 12.68 -1.72
CA PRO A 113 26.32 13.99 -1.13
C PRO A 113 25.69 14.93 -2.16
N GLY A 114 24.52 15.48 -1.84
CA GLY A 114 23.84 16.50 -2.62
C GLY A 114 23.99 17.89 -1.99
N VAL A 115 23.22 18.86 -2.48
CA VAL A 115 23.15 20.19 -1.86
C VAL A 115 22.20 20.16 -0.68
N HIS A 116 22.65 20.65 0.48
CA HIS A 116 21.81 20.76 1.66
C HIS A 116 21.03 22.09 1.60
N LEU A 117 19.75 22.04 1.22
CA LEU A 117 18.88 23.23 1.27
C LEU A 117 18.41 23.54 2.69
N VAL A 118 18.30 22.49 3.52
CA VAL A 118 17.97 22.59 4.94
C VAL A 118 18.98 21.82 5.78
N PRO A 119 19.14 22.16 7.07
CA PRO A 119 19.97 21.38 7.98
C PRO A 119 19.45 19.93 8.13
N GLU A 120 20.38 19.01 8.38
CA GLU A 120 20.07 17.57 8.52
C GLU A 120 18.94 17.30 9.52
N TRP A 121 19.00 17.95 10.69
CA TRP A 121 18.01 17.75 11.76
C TRP A 121 16.59 18.13 11.33
N ALA A 122 16.45 19.14 10.45
CA ALA A 122 15.16 19.59 9.96
C ALA A 122 14.57 18.56 8.99
N GLY A 123 15.37 18.06 8.04
CA GLY A 123 14.97 16.97 7.15
C GLY A 123 14.66 15.67 7.89
N ALA A 124 15.50 15.31 8.87
CA ALA A 124 15.29 14.15 9.72
C ALA A 124 14.01 14.26 10.55
N THR A 125 13.71 15.43 11.12
CA THR A 125 12.45 15.68 11.84
C THR A 125 11.26 15.46 10.93
N LEU A 126 11.30 16.00 9.71
CA LEU A 126 10.22 15.82 8.75
C LEU A 126 10.04 14.35 8.35
N GLN A 127 11.14 13.60 8.19
CA GLN A 127 11.10 12.16 7.95
C GLN A 127 10.50 11.38 9.11
N VAL A 128 10.89 11.68 10.36
CA VAL A 128 10.34 11.00 11.53
C VAL A 128 8.84 11.27 11.66
N LEU A 129 8.40 12.51 11.45
CA LEU A 129 6.99 12.87 11.45
C LEU A 129 6.22 12.16 10.32
N GLY A 130 6.78 12.12 9.12
CA GLY A 130 6.22 11.40 7.99
C GLY A 130 6.08 9.91 8.27
N LEU A 131 7.11 9.27 8.81
CA LEU A 131 7.09 7.85 9.19
C LEU A 131 6.06 7.58 10.29
N ALA A 132 6.01 8.42 11.34
CA ALA A 132 5.01 8.30 12.40
C ALA A 132 3.58 8.43 11.82
N TRP A 133 3.36 9.36 10.90
CA TRP A 133 2.08 9.51 10.21
C TRP A 133 1.71 8.29 9.36
N GLN A 134 2.67 7.71 8.63
CA GLN A 134 2.46 6.47 7.88
C GLN A 134 2.04 5.33 8.81
N LEU A 135 2.73 5.17 9.93
CA LEU A 135 2.42 4.14 10.92
C LEU A 135 1.05 4.38 11.55
N PHE A 136 0.69 5.62 11.87
CA PHE A 136 -0.62 5.98 12.39
C PHE A 136 -1.75 5.70 11.39
N ALA A 137 -1.55 6.05 10.12
CA ALA A 137 -2.49 5.73 9.05
C ALA A 137 -2.66 4.21 8.88
N LYS A 138 -1.56 3.46 8.80
CA LYS A 138 -1.55 1.98 8.71
C LYS A 138 -2.24 1.34 9.92
N ALA A 139 -1.94 1.83 11.13
CA ALA A 139 -2.54 1.37 12.36
C ALA A 139 -4.04 1.69 12.42
N SER A 140 -4.50 2.76 11.79
CA SER A 140 -5.94 3.11 11.75
C SER A 140 -6.76 2.18 10.84
N LEU A 141 -6.16 1.59 9.80
CA LEU A 141 -6.83 0.60 8.96
C LEU A 141 -7.03 -0.75 9.68
N ARG A 142 -6.21 -1.10 10.68
CA ARG A 142 -6.20 -2.37 11.42
C ARG A 142 -6.54 -3.59 10.52
N ARG A 143 -7.77 -4.13 10.62
CA ARG A 143 -8.25 -5.33 9.90
C ARG A 143 -8.62 -5.09 8.42
N ALA A 144 -8.75 -3.83 7.99
CA ALA A 144 -9.04 -3.44 6.61
C ALA A 144 -7.77 -3.24 5.76
N PHE A 145 -6.57 -3.31 6.34
CA PHE A 145 -5.32 -3.16 5.60
C PHE A 145 -5.05 -4.39 4.73
N GLY A 146 -5.11 -4.21 3.42
CA GLY A 146 -4.58 -5.13 2.42
C GLY A 146 -4.00 -4.29 1.29
N ILE A 147 -2.97 -4.80 0.62
CA ILE A 147 -2.38 -4.11 -0.54
C ILE A 147 -3.42 -3.86 -1.64
N LEU A 148 -4.57 -4.55 -1.59
CA LEU A 148 -5.54 -4.57 -2.67
C LEU A 148 -6.96 -4.27 -2.28
N PRO A 149 -7.71 -3.68 -3.22
CA PRO A 149 -9.09 -3.30 -3.05
C PRO A 149 -9.93 -4.57 -2.91
N ALA A 150 -10.24 -4.92 -1.68
CA ALA A 150 -11.29 -5.87 -1.33
C ALA A 150 -12.27 -5.10 -0.43
N ASN A 151 -13.56 -5.18 -0.74
CA ASN A 151 -14.61 -4.51 0.01
C ASN A 151 -14.68 -5.09 1.44
N ARG A 152 -13.95 -4.49 2.38
CA ARG A 152 -13.86 -4.91 3.79
C ARG A 152 -14.49 -3.88 4.74
N GLY A 153 -15.38 -3.04 4.21
CA GLY A 153 -15.97 -1.90 4.90
C GLY A 153 -15.08 -0.66 4.80
N VAL A 154 -15.70 0.48 4.49
CA VAL A 154 -15.00 1.75 4.39
C VAL A 154 -14.63 2.27 5.77
N VAL A 155 -13.34 2.40 6.05
CA VAL A 155 -12.85 2.96 7.31
C VAL A 155 -12.80 4.49 7.20
N SER A 156 -13.65 5.18 7.96
CA SER A 156 -13.70 6.65 8.05
C SER A 156 -13.15 7.20 9.36
N SER A 157 -12.47 6.37 10.18
CA SER A 157 -11.94 6.75 11.49
C SER A 157 -10.46 7.14 11.46
N GLY A 158 -10.00 7.87 12.48
CA GLY A 158 -8.60 8.31 12.58
C GLY A 158 -8.22 9.34 11.51
N PRO A 159 -7.08 9.20 10.81
CA PRO A 159 -6.66 10.15 9.79
C PRO A 159 -7.51 10.08 8.52
N TYR A 160 -8.25 8.98 8.31
CA TYR A 160 -9.17 8.79 7.19
C TYR A 160 -10.38 9.74 7.23
N ARG A 161 -10.71 10.33 8.39
CA ARG A 161 -11.78 11.35 8.48
C ARG A 161 -11.43 12.66 7.78
N PHE A 162 -10.13 12.94 7.61
CA PHE A 162 -9.66 14.21 7.07
C PHE A 162 -9.29 14.11 5.58
N MET A 163 -8.80 12.95 5.16
CA MET A 163 -8.32 12.71 3.80
C MET A 163 -8.46 11.22 3.46
N ARG A 164 -8.70 10.91 2.19
CA ARG A 164 -8.96 9.54 1.75
C ARG A 164 -7.73 8.63 1.76
N HIS A 165 -6.55 9.20 1.58
CA HIS A 165 -5.27 8.50 1.40
C HIS A 165 -4.17 9.05 2.33
N PRO A 166 -4.35 9.00 3.67
CA PRO A 166 -3.42 9.62 4.62
C PRO A 166 -2.02 9.02 4.61
N MET A 167 -1.86 7.75 4.22
CA MET A 167 -0.52 7.14 4.09
C MET A 167 0.37 7.89 3.10
N TYR A 168 -0.21 8.39 2.01
CA TYR A 168 0.53 9.07 0.95
C TYR A 168 1.08 10.42 1.39
N LEU A 169 0.40 11.09 2.31
CA LEU A 169 0.92 12.30 2.94
C LEU A 169 2.19 11.99 3.74
N GLY A 170 2.18 10.86 4.45
CA GLY A 170 3.34 10.41 5.20
C GLY A 170 4.53 10.05 4.29
N TYR A 171 4.28 9.44 3.13
CA TYR A 171 5.32 9.20 2.11
C TYR A 171 5.88 10.51 1.55
N PHE A 172 5.00 11.47 1.23
CA PHE A 172 5.40 12.78 0.76
C PHE A 172 6.30 13.51 1.78
N MET A 173 5.93 13.52 3.06
CA MET A 173 6.75 14.12 4.12
C MET A 173 8.14 13.46 4.24
N THR A 174 8.21 12.13 4.20
CA THR A 174 9.51 11.43 4.27
C THR A 174 10.40 11.71 3.06
N ASP A 175 9.79 11.74 1.88
CA ASP A 175 10.50 11.94 0.61
C ASP A 175 11.01 13.38 0.48
N ILE A 176 10.19 14.38 0.84
CA ILE A 176 10.58 15.79 0.85
C ILE A 176 11.65 16.05 1.92
N GLY A 177 11.54 15.44 3.11
CA GLY A 177 12.56 15.56 4.16
C GLY A 177 13.92 15.06 3.69
N PHE A 178 13.96 13.97 2.93
CA PHE A 178 15.19 13.49 2.30
C PHE A 178 15.70 14.44 1.20
N LEU A 179 14.81 14.85 0.29
CA LEU A 179 15.15 15.65 -0.88
C LEU A 179 15.70 17.03 -0.52
N LEU A 180 15.16 17.68 0.52
CA LEU A 180 15.62 19.00 0.95
C LEU A 180 17.05 18.96 1.52
N VAL A 181 17.44 17.83 2.11
CA VAL A 181 18.80 17.63 2.64
C VAL A 181 19.75 17.12 1.56
N ASN A 182 19.25 16.33 0.61
CA ASN A 182 20.05 15.69 -0.44
C ASN A 182 19.61 16.17 -1.82
N PHE A 183 19.57 17.49 -2.00
CA PHE A 183 19.03 18.09 -3.21
C PHE A 183 19.96 17.82 -4.39
N ASP A 184 19.38 17.21 -5.42
CA ASP A 184 20.05 16.87 -6.67
C ASP A 184 19.00 16.79 -7.78
N VAL A 185 19.36 17.17 -9.01
CA VAL A 185 18.43 17.16 -10.15
C VAL A 185 17.87 15.76 -10.40
N ARG A 186 18.68 14.71 -10.25
CA ARG A 186 18.22 13.32 -10.37
C ARG A 186 17.21 12.99 -9.27
N ASN A 187 17.48 13.38 -8.02
CA ASN A 187 16.56 13.15 -6.92
C ASN A 187 15.23 13.88 -7.16
N CYS A 188 15.26 15.14 -7.61
CA CYS A 188 14.05 15.88 -7.99
C CYS A 188 13.22 15.15 -9.05
N ILE A 189 13.86 14.62 -10.11
CA ILE A 189 13.17 13.85 -11.15
C ILE A 189 12.58 12.56 -10.60
N VAL A 190 13.35 11.82 -9.78
CA VAL A 190 12.90 10.55 -9.19
C VAL A 190 11.71 10.77 -8.26
N TYR A 191 11.77 11.75 -7.36
CA TYR A 191 10.66 12.06 -6.45
C TYR A 191 9.45 12.66 -7.19
N GLY A 192 9.67 13.50 -8.21
CA GLY A 192 8.60 14.02 -9.06
C GLY A 192 7.85 12.91 -9.79
N ALA A 193 8.60 11.98 -10.41
CA ALA A 193 8.02 10.80 -11.05
C ALA A 193 7.30 9.90 -10.04
N GLN A 194 7.89 9.69 -8.86
CA GLN A 194 7.28 8.93 -7.77
C GLN A 194 5.93 9.51 -7.33
N PHE A 195 5.83 10.83 -7.14
CA PHE A 195 4.57 11.47 -6.78
C PHE A 195 3.53 11.39 -7.89
N ALA A 196 3.93 11.52 -9.15
CA ALA A 196 3.02 11.33 -10.29
C ALA A 196 2.48 9.89 -10.36
N LEU A 197 3.34 8.89 -10.19
CA LEU A 197 2.93 7.48 -10.15
C LEU A 197 1.99 7.23 -8.96
N GLN A 198 2.28 7.78 -7.78
CA GLN A 198 1.42 7.67 -6.60
C GLN A 198 0.04 8.30 -6.84
N ALA A 199 -0.02 9.48 -7.45
CA ALA A 199 -1.30 10.11 -7.81
C ALA A 199 -2.09 9.24 -8.81
N GLY A 200 -1.43 8.65 -9.80
CA GLY A 200 -2.02 7.69 -10.73
C GLY A 200 -2.57 6.44 -10.04
N ARG A 201 -1.86 5.91 -9.02
CA ARG A 201 -2.35 4.78 -8.21
C ARG A 201 -3.63 5.14 -7.47
N ILE A 202 -3.63 6.29 -6.79
CA ILE A 202 -4.80 6.78 -6.06
C ILE A 202 -6.00 6.86 -6.99
N TRP A 203 -5.88 7.48 -8.16
CA TRP A 203 -7.01 7.66 -9.08
C TRP A 203 -7.61 6.34 -9.54
N ARG A 204 -6.77 5.33 -9.79
CA ARG A 204 -7.23 4.01 -10.19
C ARG A 204 -7.89 3.27 -9.05
N GLU A 205 -7.33 3.38 -7.86
CA GLU A 205 -7.92 2.81 -6.65
C GLU A 205 -9.29 3.43 -6.38
N GLU A 206 -9.42 4.76 -6.42
CA GLU A 206 -10.71 5.44 -6.26
C GLU A 206 -11.70 5.04 -7.37
N ARG A 207 -11.24 4.89 -8.61
CA ARG A 207 -12.10 4.48 -9.74
C ARG A 207 -12.67 3.09 -9.54
N LEU A 208 -11.84 2.14 -9.09
CA LEU A 208 -12.28 0.77 -8.83
C LEU A 208 -13.13 0.67 -7.55
N LEU A 209 -12.85 1.48 -6.53
CA LEU A 209 -13.68 1.56 -5.33
C LEU A 209 -15.01 2.29 -5.57
N SER A 210 -15.11 3.15 -6.59
CA SER A 210 -16.35 3.89 -6.91
C SER A 210 -17.50 2.99 -7.36
N ASP A 211 -17.23 1.73 -7.71
CA ASP A 211 -18.26 0.73 -7.98
C ASP A 211 -19.06 0.36 -6.71
N ASP A 212 -18.46 0.54 -5.53
CA ASP A 212 -19.10 0.32 -4.23
C ASP A 212 -19.87 1.56 -3.73
N GLU A 213 -21.12 1.34 -3.32
CA GLU A 213 -22.00 2.37 -2.78
C GLU A 213 -21.49 2.98 -1.47
N GLN A 214 -20.89 2.17 -0.59
CA GLN A 214 -20.34 2.67 0.69
C GLN A 214 -19.19 3.64 0.44
N TYR A 215 -18.35 3.36 -0.56
CA TYR A 215 -17.24 4.23 -0.92
C TYR A 215 -17.72 5.53 -1.56
N ARG A 216 -18.78 5.48 -2.38
CA ARG A 216 -19.41 6.70 -2.92
C ARG A 216 -19.92 7.62 -1.82
N ALA A 217 -20.59 7.07 -0.79
CA ALA A 217 -21.05 7.84 0.36
C ALA A 217 -19.87 8.46 1.16
N TYR A 218 -18.81 7.69 1.39
CA TYR A 218 -17.60 8.19 2.04
C TYR A 218 -16.91 9.30 1.26
N ARG A 219 -16.81 9.18 -0.07
CA ARG A 219 -16.24 10.20 -0.95
C ARG A 219 -17.01 11.53 -0.90
N GLN A 220 -18.31 11.50 -0.61
CA GLN A 220 -19.10 12.72 -0.41
C GLN A 220 -18.77 13.41 0.92
N GLN A 221 -18.40 12.64 1.95
CA GLN A 221 -18.03 13.16 3.26
C GLN A 221 -16.59 13.69 3.31
N VAL A 222 -15.65 12.99 2.66
CA VAL A 222 -14.22 13.32 2.68
C VAL A 222 -13.76 13.80 1.30
N ARG A 223 -13.68 15.12 1.14
CA ARG A 223 -13.38 15.76 -0.15
C ARG A 223 -11.91 15.61 -0.59
N TYR A 224 -10.98 15.63 0.36
CA TYR A 224 -9.54 15.63 0.08
C TYR A 224 -9.00 14.21 -0.14
N ARG A 225 -8.08 14.04 -1.08
CA ARG A 225 -7.39 12.78 -1.33
C ARG A 225 -6.20 12.62 -0.40
N VAL A 226 -5.25 13.56 -0.43
CA VAL A 226 -3.97 13.50 0.28
C VAL A 226 -3.64 14.80 1.01
N LEU A 227 -3.80 15.96 0.35
CA LEU A 227 -3.47 17.26 0.89
C LEU A 227 -4.75 18.11 1.03
N PRO A 228 -5.17 18.43 2.27
CA PRO A 228 -6.27 19.36 2.50
C PRO A 228 -6.04 20.68 1.75
N GLY A 229 -6.95 21.02 0.83
CA GLY A 229 -6.94 22.26 0.04
C GLY A 229 -6.26 22.18 -1.33
N LEU A 230 -5.49 21.13 -1.64
CA LEU A 230 -4.78 20.98 -2.91
C LEU A 230 -5.19 19.72 -3.68
N PHE A 231 -5.30 18.58 -2.98
CA PHE A 231 -5.52 17.29 -3.61
C PHE A 231 -6.25 16.32 -2.69
#